data_AF-I1XF54-F1
#
_entry.id   AF-I1XF54-F1
#
_cell.length_a   1.000
_cell.length_b   1.000
_cell.length_c   1.000
_cell.angle_alpha   90.00
_cell.angle_beta   90.00
_cell.angle_gamma   90.00
#
_symmetry.space_group_name_H-M   'P 1'
#
loop_
_entity.id
_entity.type
_entity.pdbx_description
1 polymer ?
#
loop_
_entity_poly.entity_id
_entity_poly.type
_entity_poly.pdbx_seq_one_letter_code
_entity_poly.pdbx_strand_id
1 'polypeptide(L)' 'MKKIRLNSILSFIAIIGLLINLALNLYAYFYIDPLSSSPLEEGWWTVWLPSYLVWMLFLTVASFLGVKRKD' A
#
# COMPACT_ATOMS: atom_id res chain seq x y z
N MET A 1 -7.73 25.78 0.31
CA MET A 1 -6.52 25.18 -0.31
C MET A 1 -5.88 24.01 0.47
N LYS A 2 -5.82 24.02 1.81
CA LYS A 2 -5.15 22.97 2.62
C LYS A 2 -5.60 21.51 2.34
N LYS A 3 -6.89 21.26 2.13
CA LYS A 3 -7.43 19.89 1.89
C LYS A 3 -7.04 19.27 0.53
N ILE A 4 -6.78 20.06 -0.54
CA ILE A 4 -6.34 19.51 -1.85
C ILE A 4 -4.91 18.97 -1.72
N ARG A 5 -4.05 19.74 -1.03
CA ARG A 5 -2.69 19.34 -0.73
C ARG A 5 -2.67 18.07 0.13
N LEU A 6 -3.53 17.99 1.15
CA LEU A 6 -3.60 16.81 2.01
C LEU A 6 -3.97 15.54 1.23
N ASN A 7 -4.96 15.59 0.34
CA ASN A 7 -5.33 14.43 -0.48
C ASN A 7 -4.19 13.96 -1.39
N SER A 8 -3.53 14.92 -2.05
CA SER A 8 -2.42 14.64 -2.96
C SER A 8 -1.23 14.05 -2.20
N ILE A 9 -0.94 14.56 -1.01
CA ILE A 9 0.13 14.04 -0.13
C ILE A 9 -0.19 12.62 0.36
N LEU A 10 -1.42 12.37 0.82
CA LEU A 10 -1.86 11.03 1.24
C LEU A 10 -1.76 10.02 0.10
N SER A 11 -2.22 10.38 -1.09
CA SER A 11 -2.10 9.52 -2.27
C SER A 11 -0.65 9.22 -2.61
N PHE A 12 0.21 10.25 -2.60
CA PHE A 12 1.63 10.11 -2.90
C PHE A 12 2.36 9.21 -1.90
N ILE A 13 2.13 9.42 -0.59
CA ILE A 13 2.71 8.60 0.48
C ILE A 13 2.22 7.15 0.34
N ALA A 14 0.93 6.94 0.07
CA ALA A 14 0.38 5.60 -0.08
C ALA A 14 0.96 4.85 -1.27
N ILE A 15 1.15 5.52 -2.41
CA ILE A 15 1.80 4.94 -3.60
C ILE A 15 3.26 4.57 -3.30
N ILE A 16 4.01 5.47 -2.65
CA ILE A 16 5.40 5.19 -2.26
C ILE A 16 5.46 3.99 -1.31
N GLY A 17 4.58 3.95 -0.31
CA GLY A 17 4.49 2.83 0.63
C GLY A 17 4.20 1.50 -0.06
N LEU A 18 3.27 1.47 -1.02
CA LEU A 18 2.99 0.28 -1.83
C LEU A 18 4.20 -0.16 -2.66
N LEU A 19 4.91 0.79 -3.30
CA LEU A 19 6.08 0.48 -4.10
C LEU A 19 7.20 -0.12 -3.25
N ILE A 20 7.44 0.45 -2.06
CA ILE A 20 8.42 -0.10 -1.11
C ILE A 20 7.99 -1.50 -0.66
N ASN A 21 6.72 -1.68 -0.28
CA ASN A 21 6.21 -2.97 0.17
C ASN A 21 6.35 -4.04 -0.92
N LEU A 22 6.04 -3.70 -2.17
CA LEU A 22 6.19 -4.59 -3.32
C LEU A 22 7.67 -4.91 -3.59
N ALA A 23 8.54 -3.91 -3.57
CA ALA A 23 9.97 -4.11 -3.80
C ALA A 23 10.60 -5.01 -2.73
N LEU A 24 10.23 -4.81 -1.45
CA LEU A 24 10.69 -5.66 -0.36
C LEU A 24 10.12 -7.07 -0.46
N ASN A 25 8.84 -7.22 -0.80
CA ASN A 25 8.23 -8.55 -1.00
C ASN A 25 8.91 -9.32 -2.14
N LEU A 26 9.18 -8.65 -3.27
CA LEU A 26 9.91 -9.25 -4.39
C LEU A 26 11.35 -9.61 -4.00
N TYR A 27 12.05 -8.71 -3.30
CA TYR A 27 13.40 -9.00 -2.83
C TYR A 27 13.43 -10.22 -1.90
N ALA A 28 12.50 -10.28 -0.94
CA ALA A 28 12.39 -11.42 -0.03
C ALA A 28 12.02 -12.71 -0.78
N TYR A 29 11.13 -12.63 -1.77
CA TYR A 29 10.74 -13.75 -2.60
C TYR A 29 11.93 -14.36 -3.37
N PHE A 30 12.81 -13.53 -3.93
CA PHE A 30 13.95 -14.03 -4.70
C PHE A 30 15.17 -14.43 -3.86
N TYR A 31 15.38 -13.80 -2.69
CA TYR A 31 16.68 -13.89 -2.01
C TYR A 31 16.62 -14.31 -0.53
N ILE A 32 15.46 -14.31 0.12
CA ILE A 32 15.36 -14.58 1.57
C ILE A 32 14.45 -15.77 1.85
N ASP A 33 13.16 -15.63 1.59
CA ASP A 33 12.14 -16.61 1.90
C ASP A 33 11.01 -16.56 0.85
N PRO A 34 11.07 -17.43 -0.17
CA PRO A 34 10.08 -17.50 -1.24
C PRO A 34 8.69 -17.90 -0.74
N LEU A 35 8.59 -18.71 0.32
CA LEU A 35 7.32 -19.24 0.80
C LEU A 35 6.52 -18.14 1.49
N SER A 36 7.09 -17.48 2.51
CA SER A 36 6.37 -16.38 3.18
C SER A 36 6.17 -15.16 2.30
N SER A 37 6.88 -15.06 1.17
CA SER A 37 6.76 -13.95 0.22
C SER A 37 5.87 -14.24 -0.98
N SER A 38 5.34 -15.46 -1.10
CA SER A 38 4.39 -15.84 -2.15
C SER A 38 2.94 -15.54 -1.72
N PRO A 39 2.15 -14.74 -2.48
CA PRO A 39 0.79 -14.37 -2.10
C PRO A 39 -0.20 -15.52 -1.89
N LEU A 40 0.12 -16.72 -2.40
CA LEU A 40 -0.72 -17.91 -2.27
C LEU A 40 -0.45 -18.69 -0.98
N GLU A 41 0.65 -18.40 -0.29
CA GLU A 41 1.07 -19.12 0.91
C GLU A 41 0.56 -18.41 2.17
N GLU A 42 0.18 -19.17 3.20
CA GLU A 42 -0.34 -18.64 4.47
C GLU A 42 0.60 -17.62 5.13
N GLY A 43 1.92 -17.83 4.99
CA GLY A 43 2.94 -16.92 5.50
C GLY A 43 2.82 -15.49 4.94
N TRP A 44 2.35 -15.33 3.71
CA TRP A 44 2.21 -14.01 3.11
C TRP A 44 1.08 -13.19 3.74
N TRP A 45 -0.01 -13.85 4.10
CA TRP A 45 -1.16 -13.22 4.77
C TRP A 45 -0.81 -12.68 6.15
N THR A 46 0.18 -13.26 6.82
CA THR A 46 0.62 -12.83 8.13
C THR A 46 1.74 -11.78 8.07
N VAL A 47 2.64 -11.88 7.08
CA VAL A 47 3.82 -11.00 6.98
C VAL A 47 3.58 -9.77 6.11
N TRP A 48 3.04 -9.94 4.90
CA TRP A 48 3.00 -8.89 3.87
C TRP A 48 1.65 -8.21 3.72
N LEU A 49 0.56 -8.99 3.84
CA LEU A 49 -0.80 -8.47 3.70
C LEU A 49 -1.12 -7.32 4.66
N PRO A 50 -0.77 -7.35 5.97
CA PRO A 50 -1.12 -6.25 6.87
C PRO A 50 -0.50 -4.92 6.42
N SER A 51 0.78 -4.94 6.02
CA SER A 51 1.46 -3.77 5.45
C SER A 51 0.79 -3.31 4.15
N TYR A 52 0.49 -4.25 3.24
CA TYR A 52 -0.18 -3.94 1.98
C TYR A 52 -1.55 -3.26 2.20
N LEU A 53 -2.36 -3.77 3.13
CA LEU A 53 -3.67 -3.24 3.46
C LEU A 53 -3.62 -1.81 4.01
N VAL A 54 -2.62 -1.48 4.84
CA VAL A 54 -2.44 -0.11 5.35
C VAL A 54 -2.30 0.90 4.21
N TRP A 55 -1.45 0.58 3.22
CA TRP A 55 -1.24 1.49 2.09
C TRP A 55 -2.46 1.55 1.15
N MET A 56 -3.12 0.41 0.92
CA MET A 56 -4.38 0.38 0.18
C MET A 56 -5.48 1.20 0.86
N LEU A 57 -5.55 1.17 2.19
CA LEU A 57 -6.50 1.97 2.95
C LEU A 57 -6.23 3.46 2.81
N PHE A 58 -4.97 3.90 2.85
CA PHE A 58 -4.64 5.31 2.61
C PHE A 58 -5.01 5.76 1.19
N LEU A 59 -4.75 4.94 0.17
CA LEU A 59 -5.19 5.23 -1.21
C LEU A 59 -6.71 5.33 -1.32
N THR A 60 -7.41 4.42 -0.66
CA THR A 60 -8.87 4.36 -0.66
C THR A 60 -9.46 5.61 0.00
N VAL A 61 -8.97 5.98 1.19
CA VAL A 61 -9.39 7.18 1.91
C VAL A 61 -9.08 8.44 1.10
N ALA A 62 -7.89 8.53 0.50
CA ALA A 62 -7.51 9.65 -0.36
C ALA A 62 -8.47 9.77 -1.57
N SER A 63 -8.78 8.65 -2.22
CA SER A 63 -9.69 8.60 -3.37
C SER A 63 -11.11 9.07 -2.99
N PHE A 64 -11.68 8.56 -1.90
CA PHE A 64 -13.02 8.96 -1.43
C PHE A 64 -13.10 10.43 -1.00
N LEU A 65 -12.06 10.94 -0.33
CA LEU A 65 -11.96 12.36 0.03
C LEU A 65 -11.82 13.27 -1.20
N GLY A 66 -11.24 12.76 -2.29
CA GLY A 66 -11.18 13.44 -3.58
C GLY A 66 -12.53 13.51 -4.28
N VAL A 67 -13.32 12.44 -4.23
CA VAL A 67 -14.64 12.35 -4.88
C VAL A 67 -15.66 13.28 -4.23
N LYS A 68 -15.75 13.32 -2.89
CA LYS A 68 -16.69 14.17 -2.13
C LYS A 68 -16.49 15.69 -2.28
N ARG A 69 -15.60 16.12 -3.18
CA ARG A 69 -15.26 17.52 -3.41
C ARG A 69 -15.60 18.01 -4.82
N LYS A 70 -16.08 17.12 -5.68
CA LYS A 70 -16.58 17.47 -7.02
C LYS A 70 -18.06 17.86 -7.04
N ASP A 71 -18.75 17.73 -5.90
CA ASP A 71 -20.09 18.26 -5.64
C ASP A 71 -20.00 19.56 -4.83
#